data_AF-A0A965FS06-F1
#
_entry.id   AF-A0A965FS06-F1
#
_cell.length_a   1.000
_cell.length_b   1.000
_cell.length_c   1.000
_cell.angle_alpha   90.00
_cell.angle_beta   90.00
_cell.angle_gamma   90.00
#
_symmetry.space_group_name_H-M   'P 1'
#
loop_
_entity.id
_entity.type
_entity.pdbx_description
1 polymer ?
#
loop_
_entity_poly.entity_id
_entity_poly.type
_entity_poly.pdbx_seq_one_letter_code
_entity_poly.pdbx_strand_id
1 'polypeptide(L)'
;MRDIWNEITEWSEGEKPFSIARVIQTWRSAPRSSGAGMIVGEGMEVAGSVSGGCIEGAVIEEALEVLQDGIPRRLDYGVEDELALSVGLSCGGEVSVLVEKHWAFSEEEQTREVWKRLREAMQNNEPAVLLSKTANSGSSPLLILPDSDTVGDWGEKTLEAKENALEAYRARENRLLNIGDEETFIQVFPRRDQLLIIGAGHITLPLVQFAKALDFQTVVIDPRKVFATQERFIEKPDHHHAHQALDPSRRLR
;
A
#
# COMPACT_ATOMS: atom_id res chain seq x y z
N MET A 1 3.81 -1.94 -0.33
CA MET A 1 2.69 -2.92 -0.37
C MET A 1 2.03 -3.03 -1.73
N ARG A 2 2.11 -2.04 -2.64
CA ARG A 2 1.57 -2.20 -4.00
C ARG A 2 2.20 -3.38 -4.75
N ASP A 3 3.46 -3.67 -4.42
CA ASP A 3 4.26 -4.80 -4.88
C ASP A 3 3.72 -6.18 -4.49
N ILE A 4 2.84 -6.28 -3.49
CA ILE A 4 2.22 -7.54 -3.03
C ILE A 4 0.69 -7.48 -3.07
N TRP A 5 0.13 -6.49 -3.76
CA TRP A 5 -1.31 -6.22 -3.73
C TRP A 5 -2.14 -7.34 -4.37
N ASN A 6 -1.57 -7.96 -5.41
CA ASN A 6 -2.22 -9.06 -6.13
C ASN A 6 -2.35 -10.29 -5.21
N GLU A 7 -1.29 -10.65 -4.51
CA GLU A 7 -1.25 -11.78 -3.58
C GLU A 7 -2.17 -11.54 -2.38
N ILE A 8 -2.19 -10.32 -1.82
CA ILE A 8 -3.15 -9.93 -0.77
C ILE A 8 -4.59 -10.15 -1.27
N THR A 9 -4.89 -9.69 -2.49
CA THR A 9 -6.22 -9.81 -3.07
C THR A 9 -6.59 -11.28 -3.28
N GLU A 10 -5.72 -12.05 -3.94
CA GLU A 10 -5.91 -13.46 -4.22
C GLU A 10 -6.14 -14.28 -2.96
N TRP A 11 -5.31 -14.11 -1.93
CA TRP A 11 -5.45 -14.87 -0.68
C TRP A 11 -6.72 -14.46 0.08
N SER A 12 -7.07 -13.17 0.05
CA SER A 12 -8.31 -12.69 0.68
C SER A 12 -9.57 -13.20 -0.01
N GLU A 13 -9.56 -13.37 -1.34
CA GLU A 13 -10.68 -13.88 -2.14
C GLU A 13 -10.77 -15.40 -2.11
N GLY A 14 -9.63 -16.08 -1.97
CA GLY A 14 -9.54 -17.53 -1.78
C GLY A 14 -9.89 -17.99 -0.35
N GLU A 15 -10.41 -17.11 0.50
CA GLU A 15 -10.74 -17.38 1.91
C GLU A 15 -9.59 -18.02 2.70
N LYS A 16 -8.34 -17.72 2.34
CA LYS A 16 -7.14 -18.28 2.96
C LYS A 16 -6.63 -17.31 4.04
N PRO A 17 -6.74 -17.61 5.34
CA PRO A 17 -6.25 -16.71 6.38
C PRO A 17 -4.74 -16.46 6.27
N PHE A 18 -4.34 -15.19 6.47
CA PHE A 18 -2.93 -14.80 6.53
C PHE A 18 -2.71 -13.63 7.49
N SER A 19 -1.50 -13.53 8.01
CA SER A 19 -1.00 -12.35 8.72
C SER A 19 -0.35 -11.40 7.74
N ILE A 20 -0.41 -10.11 8.05
CA ILE A 20 0.30 -9.05 7.36
C ILE A 20 1.32 -8.42 8.31
N ALA A 21 2.57 -8.38 7.87
CA ALA A 21 3.67 -7.70 8.54
C ALA A 21 4.01 -6.43 7.76
N ARG A 22 4.00 -5.28 8.42
CA ARG A 22 4.23 -3.96 7.81
C ARG A 22 5.36 -3.24 8.51
N VAL A 23 6.31 -2.73 7.74
CA VAL A 23 7.35 -1.84 8.28
C VAL A 23 6.70 -0.53 8.68
N ILE A 24 6.62 -0.24 9.97
CA ILE A 24 6.00 0.99 10.50
C ILE A 24 7.02 2.09 10.73
N GLN A 25 8.26 1.72 11.02
CA GLN A 25 9.34 2.65 11.32
C GLN A 25 10.68 2.11 10.84
N THR A 26 11.56 3.00 10.41
CA THR A 26 12.91 2.68 9.95
C THR A 26 13.87 3.74 10.44
N TRP A 27 15.07 3.36 10.88
CA TRP A 27 16.15 4.28 11.19
C TRP A 27 17.41 3.90 10.43
N ARG A 28 18.18 4.92 10.03
CA ARG A 28 19.40 4.78 9.20
C ARG A 28 19.07 4.09 7.86
N SER A 29 20.04 3.40 7.27
CA SER A 29 19.95 2.77 5.95
C SER A 29 19.18 1.43 5.98
N ALA A 30 17.99 1.42 6.56
CA ALA A 30 17.13 0.24 6.53
C ALA A 30 16.83 -0.17 5.07
N PRO A 31 16.86 -1.47 4.74
CA PRO A 31 16.82 -1.96 3.36
C PRO A 31 15.45 -1.81 2.69
N ARG A 32 14.37 -1.66 3.46
CA ARG A 32 13.01 -1.42 2.98
C ARG A 32 12.45 -0.17 3.66
N SER A 33 11.65 0.60 2.93
CA SER A 33 11.02 1.82 3.45
C SER A 33 9.82 1.51 4.36
N SER A 34 9.45 2.46 5.21
CA SER A 34 8.14 2.45 5.90
C SER A 34 7.00 2.21 4.90
N GLY A 35 6.06 1.34 5.27
CA GLY A 35 4.98 0.85 4.42
C GLY A 35 5.37 -0.30 3.48
N ALA A 36 6.59 -0.83 3.55
CA ALA A 36 6.88 -2.15 2.99
C ALA A 36 6.08 -3.23 3.73
N GLY A 37 5.66 -4.28 3.02
CA GLY A 37 4.81 -5.32 3.57
C GLY A 37 5.30 -6.72 3.21
N MET A 38 4.92 -7.67 4.04
CA MET A 38 5.06 -9.10 3.84
C MET A 38 3.78 -9.79 4.35
N ILE A 39 3.25 -10.75 3.62
CA ILE A 39 2.14 -11.60 4.08
C ILE A 39 2.62 -13.02 4.31
N VAL A 40 2.05 -13.67 5.33
CA VAL A 40 2.41 -15.03 5.75
C VAL A 40 1.14 -15.83 5.95
N GLY A 41 0.98 -16.91 5.18
CA GLY A 41 -0.14 -17.84 5.29
C GLY A 41 0.10 -18.96 6.29
N GLU A 42 -0.95 -19.68 6.66
CA GLU A 42 -0.89 -20.82 7.60
C GLU A 42 0.08 -21.94 7.14
N GLY A 43 0.25 -22.12 5.83
CA GLY A 43 1.17 -23.10 5.24
C GLY A 43 2.60 -22.60 5.07
N MET A 44 2.98 -21.51 5.76
CA MET A 44 4.26 -20.81 5.60
C MET A 44 4.50 -20.25 4.20
N GLU A 45 3.46 -20.06 3.39
CA GLU A 45 3.60 -19.32 2.14
C GLU A 45 3.85 -17.85 2.45
N VAL A 46 4.75 -17.23 1.70
CA VAL A 46 5.18 -15.84 1.92
C VAL A 46 5.14 -15.07 0.61
N ALA A 47 4.65 -13.83 0.67
CA ALA A 47 4.81 -12.86 -0.40
C ALA A 47 5.26 -11.51 0.18
N GLY A 48 6.18 -10.83 -0.51
CA GLY A 48 6.76 -9.58 -0.05
C GLY A 48 7.97 -9.75 0.85
N SER A 49 8.38 -8.64 1.45
CA SER A 49 9.57 -8.58 2.29
C SER A 49 9.62 -7.28 3.09
N VAL A 50 10.08 -7.42 4.34
CA VAL A 50 10.27 -6.32 5.31
C VAL A 50 11.72 -5.88 5.42
N SER A 51 12.71 -6.71 5.04
CA SER A 51 14.12 -6.33 5.10
C SER A 51 15.00 -6.79 3.93
N GLY A 52 14.51 -7.69 3.09
CA GLY A 52 15.27 -8.29 1.99
C GLY A 52 16.10 -9.51 2.40
N GLY A 53 15.88 -10.08 3.60
CA GLY A 53 16.38 -11.41 3.98
C GLY A 53 16.92 -11.55 5.42
N CYS A 54 17.13 -10.47 6.16
CA CYS A 54 17.80 -10.54 7.46
C CYS A 54 16.88 -10.97 8.62
N ILE A 55 15.65 -10.45 8.65
CA ILE A 55 14.71 -10.66 9.76
C ILE A 55 13.45 -11.44 9.35
N GLU A 56 13.35 -11.83 8.08
CA GLU A 56 12.18 -12.51 7.51
C GLU A 56 11.81 -13.77 8.30
N GLY A 57 12.80 -14.59 8.69
CA GLY A 57 12.54 -15.80 9.48
C GLY A 57 11.85 -15.51 10.81
N ALA A 58 12.37 -14.53 11.57
CA ALA A 58 11.80 -14.12 12.85
C ALA A 58 10.40 -13.52 12.67
N VAL A 59 10.19 -12.72 11.62
CA VAL A 59 8.86 -12.14 11.34
C VAL A 59 7.86 -13.21 10.90
N ILE A 60 8.31 -14.25 10.19
CA ILE A 60 7.46 -15.40 9.82
C ILE A 60 6.99 -16.16 11.05
N GLU A 61 7.89 -16.44 12.00
CA GLU A 61 7.56 -17.11 13.27
C GLU A 61 6.48 -16.34 14.03
N GLU A 62 6.70 -15.04 14.24
CA GLU A 62 5.75 -14.15 14.92
C GLU A 62 4.42 -14.02 14.16
N ALA A 63 4.44 -13.99 12.83
CA ALA A 63 3.24 -13.92 12.01
C ALA A 63 2.38 -15.19 12.08
N LEU A 64 3.01 -16.36 12.23
CA LEU A 64 2.31 -17.61 12.46
C LEU A 64 1.67 -17.65 13.86
N GLU A 65 2.32 -17.08 14.88
CA GLU A 65 1.72 -16.96 16.20
C GLU A 65 0.52 -16.00 16.20
N VAL A 66 0.66 -14.83 15.56
CA VAL A 66 -0.43 -13.85 15.37
C VAL A 66 -1.62 -14.46 14.62
N LEU A 67 -1.37 -15.38 13.66
CA LEU A 67 -2.44 -16.11 12.98
C LEU A 67 -3.23 -17.00 13.95
N GLN A 68 -2.56 -17.59 14.95
CA GLN A 68 -3.15 -18.50 15.92
C GLN A 68 -3.89 -17.77 17.04
N ASP A 69 -3.27 -16.75 17.63
CA ASP A 69 -3.82 -16.04 18.80
C ASP A 69 -4.66 -14.80 18.42
N GLY A 70 -4.48 -14.27 17.20
CA GLY A 70 -5.15 -13.07 16.71
C GLY A 70 -4.66 -11.76 17.35
N ILE A 71 -3.58 -11.79 18.13
CA ILE A 71 -3.06 -10.66 18.89
C ILE A 71 -2.02 -9.93 18.05
N PRO A 72 -2.21 -8.64 17.70
CA PRO A 72 -1.19 -7.86 17.01
C PRO A 72 0.12 -7.78 17.79
N ARG A 73 1.24 -7.73 17.07
CA ARG A 73 2.58 -7.64 17.66
C ARG A 73 3.41 -6.58 16.96
N ARG A 74 4.03 -5.70 17.74
CA ARG A 74 5.11 -4.82 17.27
C ARG A 74 6.45 -5.50 17.54
N LEU A 75 7.26 -5.62 16.50
CA LEU A 75 8.57 -6.27 16.52
C LEU A 75 9.63 -5.23 16.18
N ASP A 76 10.56 -5.00 17.08
CA ASP A 76 11.65 -4.05 16.89
C ASP A 76 12.98 -4.81 16.69
N TYR A 77 13.65 -4.56 15.56
CA TYR A 77 14.89 -5.22 15.17
C TYR A 77 16.02 -4.22 14.97
N GLY A 78 17.25 -4.66 15.26
CA GLY A 78 18.45 -3.82 15.14
C GLY A 78 18.65 -2.83 16.30
N VAL A 79 17.79 -2.88 17.32
CA VAL A 79 17.93 -2.04 18.52
C VAL A 79 19.11 -2.56 19.33
N GLU A 80 20.17 -1.76 19.45
CA GLU A 80 21.25 -2.00 20.42
C GLU A 80 20.72 -1.67 21.83
N ASP A 81 19.96 -2.59 22.43
CA ASP A 81 19.67 -2.56 23.87
C ASP A 81 19.90 -3.95 24.48
N GLU A 82 20.54 -3.99 25.66
CA GLU A 82 21.08 -5.17 26.37
C GLU A 82 20.05 -6.28 26.72
N LEU A 83 18.79 -6.14 26.33
CA LEU A 83 17.67 -7.04 26.66
C LEU A 83 16.93 -7.63 25.44
N ALA A 84 17.23 -7.22 24.21
CA ALA A 84 16.57 -7.73 23.01
C ALA A 84 17.37 -8.90 22.39
N LEU A 85 16.69 -10.02 22.10
CA LEU A 85 17.26 -11.13 21.32
C LEU A 85 17.64 -10.60 19.93
N SER A 86 18.90 -10.21 19.73
CA SER A 86 19.30 -9.44 18.56
C SER A 86 19.41 -10.32 17.30
N VAL A 87 18.34 -10.42 16.53
CA VAL A 87 18.42 -10.74 15.10
C VAL A 87 18.85 -9.45 14.39
N GLY A 88 20.16 -9.30 14.18
CA GLY A 88 20.74 -8.08 13.61
C GLY A 88 20.49 -7.96 12.10
N LEU A 89 20.26 -6.74 11.63
CA LEU A 89 20.25 -6.43 10.19
C LEU A 89 21.69 -6.41 9.66
N SER A 90 22.01 -7.26 8.68
CA SER A 90 23.38 -7.36 8.13
C SER A 90 23.83 -6.09 7.38
N CYS A 91 22.90 -5.23 6.97
CA CYS A 91 23.15 -3.96 6.30
C CYS A 91 23.25 -2.76 7.26
N GLY A 92 23.02 -2.96 8.56
CA GLY A 92 22.91 -1.88 9.54
C GLY A 92 21.56 -1.15 9.48
N GLY A 93 21.14 -0.58 10.61
CA GLY A 93 19.87 0.12 10.76
C GLY A 93 18.93 -0.54 11.76
N GLU A 94 17.82 0.12 12.02
CA GLU A 94 16.76 -0.36 12.91
C GLU A 94 15.44 -0.37 12.14
N VAL A 95 14.57 -1.32 12.46
CA VAL A 95 13.26 -1.44 11.83
C VAL A 95 12.23 -1.90 12.83
N SER A 96 11.06 -1.28 12.79
CA SER A 96 9.88 -1.72 13.54
C SER A 96 8.86 -2.28 12.57
N VAL A 97 8.36 -3.47 12.87
CA VAL A 97 7.38 -4.20 12.06
C VAL A 97 6.13 -4.43 12.89
N LEU A 98 4.98 -3.99 12.39
CA LEU A 98 3.68 -4.34 12.95
C LEU A 98 3.15 -5.59 12.25
N VAL A 99 2.87 -6.63 13.01
CA VAL A 99 2.31 -7.90 12.54
C VAL A 99 0.90 -8.05 13.06
N GLU A 100 -0.04 -8.26 12.15
CA GLU A 100 -1.48 -8.34 12.44
C GLU A 100 -2.12 -9.44 11.60
N LYS A 101 -3.18 -10.07 12.11
CA LYS A 101 -4.06 -10.88 11.26
C LYS A 101 -4.71 -9.97 10.22
N HIS A 102 -4.74 -10.38 8.95
CA HIS A 102 -5.23 -9.51 7.91
C HIS A 102 -6.73 -9.19 8.09
N TRP A 103 -7.08 -7.92 7.89
CA TRP A 103 -8.40 -7.34 8.17
C TRP A 103 -9.56 -8.03 7.45
N ALA A 104 -9.29 -8.71 6.33
CA ALA A 104 -10.26 -9.54 5.61
C ALA A 104 -10.88 -10.65 6.48
N PHE A 105 -10.15 -11.12 7.49
CA PHE A 105 -10.52 -12.25 8.35
C PHE A 105 -10.86 -11.82 9.78
N SER A 106 -11.18 -10.53 9.97
CA SER A 106 -11.67 -10.03 11.25
C SER A 106 -13.11 -10.47 11.50
N GLU A 107 -13.41 -10.80 12.77
CA GLU A 107 -14.78 -11.06 13.21
C GLU A 107 -15.62 -9.76 13.23
N GLU A 108 -14.96 -8.61 13.36
CA GLU A 108 -15.61 -7.29 13.37
C GLU A 108 -16.01 -6.84 11.96
N GLU A 109 -17.32 -6.65 11.74
CA GLU A 109 -17.88 -6.19 10.46
C GLU A 109 -17.25 -4.87 10.01
N GLN A 110 -16.99 -3.95 10.95
CA GLN A 110 -16.40 -2.66 10.64
C GLN A 110 -14.97 -2.79 10.10
N THR A 111 -14.16 -3.71 10.64
CA THR A 111 -12.82 -4.02 10.11
C THR A 111 -12.90 -4.59 8.70
N ARG A 112 -13.85 -5.50 8.44
CA ARG A 112 -14.06 -6.07 7.09
C ARG A 112 -14.51 -5.02 6.08
N GLU A 113 -15.35 -4.07 6.50
CA GLU A 113 -15.75 -2.94 5.64
C GLU A 113 -14.58 -2.01 5.34
N VAL A 114 -13.69 -1.73 6.31
CA VAL A 114 -12.44 -1.00 6.05
C VAL A 114 -11.62 -1.67 4.96
N TRP A 115 -11.40 -2.99 5.05
CA TRP A 115 -10.67 -3.73 4.03
C TRP A 115 -11.34 -3.65 2.66
N LYS A 116 -12.66 -3.88 2.59
CA LYS A 116 -13.42 -3.80 1.35
C LYS A 116 -13.26 -2.43 0.67
N ARG A 117 -13.42 -1.35 1.44
CA ARG A 117 -13.32 0.03 0.92
C ARG A 117 -11.89 0.40 0.51
N LEU A 118 -10.87 -0.07 1.25
CA LEU A 118 -9.48 0.07 0.83
C LEU A 118 -9.22 -0.65 -0.50
N ARG A 119 -9.80 -1.85 -0.68
CA ARG A 119 -9.64 -2.64 -1.91
C ARG A 119 -10.27 -1.95 -3.11
N GLU A 120 -11.49 -1.46 -2.97
CA GLU A 120 -12.18 -0.66 -3.99
C GLU A 120 -11.37 0.59 -4.36
N ALA A 121 -10.84 1.32 -3.37
CA ALA A 121 -10.03 2.50 -3.61
C ALA A 121 -8.77 2.17 -4.43
N MET A 122 -8.06 1.09 -4.08
CA MET A 122 -6.86 0.67 -4.82
C MET A 122 -7.18 0.22 -6.24
N GLN A 123 -8.27 -0.51 -6.45
CA GLN A 123 -8.74 -0.92 -7.78
C GLN A 123 -9.09 0.28 -8.67
N ASN A 124 -9.68 1.32 -8.09
CA ASN A 124 -10.11 2.53 -8.80
C ASN A 124 -9.02 3.62 -8.90
N ASN A 125 -7.80 3.34 -8.43
CA ASN A 125 -6.72 4.33 -8.32
C ASN A 125 -7.13 5.60 -7.55
N GLU A 126 -7.94 5.40 -6.51
CA GLU A 126 -8.34 6.41 -5.54
C GLU A 126 -7.33 6.46 -4.39
N PRO A 127 -7.06 7.65 -3.82
CA PRO A 127 -6.17 7.77 -2.69
C PRO A 127 -6.85 7.21 -1.44
N ALA A 128 -6.06 6.60 -0.58
CA ALA A 128 -6.53 6.09 0.69
C ALA A 128 -5.44 6.28 1.75
N VAL A 129 -5.85 6.45 3.00
CA VAL A 129 -4.95 6.48 4.15
C VAL A 129 -5.48 5.53 5.20
N LEU A 130 -4.70 4.49 5.51
CA LEU A 130 -5.04 3.50 6.52
C LEU A 130 -4.32 3.84 7.82
N LEU A 131 -5.05 3.89 8.92
CA LEU A 131 -4.52 4.10 10.24
C LEU A 131 -4.69 2.83 11.06
N SER A 132 -3.61 2.44 11.74
CA SER A 132 -3.58 1.25 12.58
C SER A 132 -2.90 1.58 13.89
N LYS A 133 -3.54 1.22 15.01
CA LYS A 133 -2.91 1.33 16.32
C LYS A 133 -1.82 0.26 16.43
N THR A 134 -0.67 0.62 16.97
CA THR A 134 0.49 -0.28 17.03
C THR A 134 0.53 -1.14 18.29
N ALA A 135 -0.21 -0.74 19.33
CA ALA A 135 -0.34 -1.51 20.55
C ALA A 135 -1.07 -2.83 20.31
N ASN A 136 -0.80 -3.83 21.16
CA ASN A 136 -1.40 -5.18 21.10
C ASN A 136 -2.92 -5.21 21.43
N SER A 137 -3.65 -4.13 21.19
CA SER A 137 -5.04 -3.95 21.59
C SER A 137 -6.06 -4.43 20.55
N GLY A 138 -5.63 -5.02 19.42
CA GLY A 138 -6.54 -5.62 18.44
C GLY A 138 -7.54 -4.63 17.83
N SER A 139 -7.27 -3.33 17.91
CA SER A 139 -8.25 -2.30 17.53
C SER A 139 -8.52 -2.32 16.02
N SER A 140 -9.81 -2.25 15.67
CA SER A 140 -10.28 -1.93 14.32
C SER A 140 -9.49 -0.77 13.70
N PRO A 141 -8.96 -0.91 12.47
CA PRO A 141 -8.30 0.17 11.75
C PRO A 141 -9.29 1.29 11.36
N LEU A 142 -8.76 2.46 11.04
CA LEU A 142 -9.52 3.57 10.47
C LEU A 142 -9.03 3.86 9.06
N LEU A 143 -9.97 4.06 8.12
CA LEU A 143 -9.65 4.41 6.73
C LEU A 143 -10.16 5.81 6.42
N ILE A 144 -9.27 6.66 5.95
CA ILE A 144 -9.58 7.99 5.45
C ILE A 144 -9.42 7.98 3.94
N LEU A 145 -10.51 8.24 3.21
CA LEU A 145 -10.47 8.52 1.78
C LEU A 145 -10.39 10.03 1.60
N PRO A 146 -9.26 10.61 1.14
CA PRO A 146 -9.10 12.07 1.08
C PRO A 146 -10.16 12.81 0.25
N ASP A 147 -10.71 12.14 -0.76
CA ASP A 147 -11.70 12.69 -1.68
C ASP A 147 -13.15 12.26 -1.36
N SER A 148 -13.36 11.54 -0.25
CA SER A 148 -14.65 10.96 0.12
C SER A 148 -14.79 10.81 1.65
N ASP A 149 -15.47 9.75 2.09
CA ASP A 149 -15.85 9.51 3.48
C ASP A 149 -14.79 8.73 4.27
N THR A 150 -14.95 8.78 5.59
CA THR A 150 -14.18 8.00 6.56
C THR A 150 -14.90 6.68 6.83
N VAL A 151 -14.15 5.58 6.90
CA VAL A 151 -14.65 4.24 7.20
C VAL A 151 -13.96 3.73 8.47
N GLY A 152 -14.75 3.28 9.44
CA GLY A 152 -14.27 3.03 10.81
C GLY A 152 -14.66 4.18 11.75
N ASP A 153 -14.54 3.94 13.05
CA ASP A 153 -14.82 4.94 14.07
C ASP A 153 -13.92 4.72 15.29
N TRP A 154 -13.17 5.76 15.66
CA TRP A 154 -12.33 5.83 16.86
C TRP A 154 -12.93 6.78 17.91
N GLY A 155 -14.22 7.08 17.82
CA GLY A 155 -14.95 7.97 18.71
C GLY A 155 -14.43 9.40 18.63
N GLU A 156 -14.13 10.01 19.77
CA GLU A 156 -13.67 11.40 19.86
C GLU A 156 -12.34 11.64 19.12
N LYS A 157 -11.54 10.59 18.93
CA LYS A 157 -10.24 10.65 18.24
C LYS A 157 -10.36 10.63 16.72
N THR A 158 -11.53 10.33 16.15
CA THR A 158 -11.74 10.22 14.69
C THR A 158 -11.39 11.52 13.95
N LEU A 159 -11.68 12.68 14.55
CA LEU A 159 -11.38 13.98 13.92
C LEU A 159 -9.87 14.25 13.85
N GLU A 160 -9.17 14.10 14.97
CA GLU A 160 -7.71 14.24 15.06
C GLU A 160 -6.99 13.25 14.11
N ALA A 161 -7.48 12.00 14.08
CA ALA A 161 -6.98 10.98 13.17
C ALA A 161 -7.13 11.37 11.70
N LYS A 162 -8.28 11.92 11.32
CA LYS A 162 -8.56 12.39 9.96
C LYS A 162 -7.65 13.55 9.57
N GLU A 163 -7.40 14.50 10.46
CA GLU A 163 -6.51 15.65 10.18
C GLU A 163 -5.08 15.19 9.92
N ASN A 164 -4.54 14.32 10.78
CA ASN A 164 -3.21 13.74 10.61
C ASN A 164 -3.10 12.90 9.33
N ALA A 165 -4.14 12.13 9.00
CA ALA A 165 -4.20 11.35 7.77
C ALA A 165 -4.15 12.22 6.51
N LEU A 166 -4.91 13.33 6.50
CA LEU A 166 -4.91 14.28 5.39
C LEU A 166 -3.58 15.02 5.26
N GLU A 167 -2.91 15.32 6.38
CA GLU A 167 -1.57 15.90 6.35
C GLU A 167 -0.54 14.92 5.77
N ALA A 168 -0.54 13.67 6.24
CA ALA A 168 0.30 12.60 5.72
C ALA A 168 0.07 12.39 4.21
N TYR A 169 -1.19 12.39 3.77
CA TYR A 169 -1.54 12.29 2.35
C TYR A 169 -0.96 13.44 1.50
N ARG A 170 -1.08 14.68 1.97
CA ARG A 170 -0.51 15.86 1.27
C ARG A 170 1.01 15.79 1.18
N ALA A 171 1.66 15.29 2.23
CA ALA A 171 3.11 15.07 2.25
C ALA A 171 3.55 13.85 1.41
N ARG A 172 2.61 12.94 1.07
CA ARG A 172 2.88 11.64 0.44
C ARG A 172 3.84 10.78 1.26
N GLU A 173 3.70 10.82 2.58
CA GLU A 173 4.60 10.16 3.52
C GLU A 173 3.81 9.32 4.53
N ASN A 174 4.29 8.10 4.79
CA ASN A 174 3.83 7.32 5.93
C ASN A 174 4.33 7.97 7.23
N ARG A 175 3.54 7.89 8.30
CA ARG A 175 3.89 8.49 9.59
C ARG A 175 3.63 7.53 10.73
N LEU A 176 4.39 7.70 11.80
CA LEU A 176 4.14 7.08 13.10
C LEU A 176 4.07 8.21 14.12
N LEU A 177 2.92 8.36 14.76
CA LEU A 177 2.64 9.44 15.72
C LEU A 177 1.57 9.01 16.71
N ASN A 178 1.40 9.77 17.79
CA ASN A 178 0.34 9.52 18.76
C ASN A 178 -0.94 10.27 18.35
N ILE A 179 -2.08 9.58 18.42
CA ILE A 179 -3.43 10.17 18.35
C ILE A 179 -4.08 9.95 19.71
N GLY A 180 -4.21 11.02 20.49
CA GLY A 180 -4.34 10.92 21.95
C GLY A 180 -3.16 10.14 22.55
N ASP A 181 -3.46 9.13 23.39
CA ASP A 181 -2.43 8.30 24.04
C ASP A 181 -2.03 7.03 23.26
N GLU A 182 -2.50 6.88 22.02
CA GLU A 182 -2.29 5.67 21.21
C GLU A 182 -1.31 5.93 20.07
N GLU A 183 -0.19 5.20 20.05
CA GLU A 183 0.73 5.22 18.92
C GLU A 183 0.03 4.62 17.69
N THR A 184 0.03 5.37 16.60
CA THR A 184 -0.71 5.06 15.38
C THR A 184 0.21 5.14 14.17
N PHE A 185 0.23 4.05 13.41
CA PHE A 185 0.84 4.02 12.09
C PHE A 185 -0.16 4.52 11.05
N ILE A 186 0.22 5.57 10.31
CA ILE A 186 -0.53 6.17 9.22
C ILE A 186 0.14 5.77 7.91
N GLN A 187 -0.53 4.92 7.14
CA GLN A 187 -0.05 4.42 5.87
C GLN A 187 -0.79 5.08 4.71
N VAL A 188 -0.06 5.81 3.87
CA VAL A 188 -0.57 6.53 2.72
C VAL A 188 -0.49 5.64 1.48
N PHE A 189 -1.64 5.49 0.81
CA PHE A 189 -1.75 4.91 -0.51
C PHE A 189 -2.11 6.03 -1.50
N PRO A 190 -1.12 6.69 -2.11
CA PRO A 190 -1.38 7.78 -3.04
C PRO A 190 -1.95 7.23 -4.35
N ARG A 191 -2.55 8.09 -5.17
CA ARG A 191 -2.80 7.77 -6.58
C ARG A 191 -1.47 7.44 -7.28
N ARG A 192 -1.50 6.53 -8.25
CA ARG A 192 -0.37 6.29 -9.15
C ARG A 192 0.07 7.59 -9.80
N ASP A 193 1.38 7.79 -9.90
CA ASP A 193 1.91 8.92 -10.65
C ASP A 193 1.55 8.77 -12.14
N GLN A 194 1.14 9.88 -12.74
CA GLN A 194 0.62 9.86 -14.10
C GLN A 194 1.74 10.19 -15.09
N LEU A 195 1.95 9.30 -16.06
CA LEU A 195 2.85 9.51 -17.19
C LEU A 195 2.04 9.86 -18.43
N LEU A 196 2.08 11.15 -18.79
CA LEU A 196 1.46 11.65 -20.02
C LEU A 196 2.42 11.48 -21.21
N ILE A 197 2.03 10.69 -22.19
CA ILE A 197 2.85 10.37 -23.37
C ILE A 197 2.19 10.96 -24.62
N ILE A 198 2.83 11.97 -25.20
CA ILE A 198 2.38 12.61 -26.43
C ILE A 198 3.07 11.97 -27.64
N GLY A 199 2.28 11.22 -28.41
CA GLY A 199 2.70 10.41 -29.54
C GLY A 199 2.66 8.92 -29.23
N ALA A 200 2.02 8.13 -30.10
CA ALA A 200 1.93 6.67 -30.06
C ALA A 200 2.87 6.04 -31.10
N GLY A 201 4.09 6.60 -31.22
CA GLY A 201 5.13 6.09 -32.12
C GLY A 201 5.73 4.76 -31.65
N HIS A 202 6.72 4.24 -32.37
CA HIS A 202 7.35 2.95 -32.05
C HIS A 202 8.03 2.93 -30.66
N ILE A 203 8.56 4.06 -30.19
CA ILE A 203 9.20 4.20 -28.86
C ILE A 203 8.17 4.13 -27.72
N THR A 204 6.92 4.55 -27.97
CA THR A 204 5.87 4.59 -26.96
C THR A 204 5.46 3.19 -26.48
N LEU A 205 5.60 2.16 -27.33
CA LEU A 205 5.24 0.79 -26.99
C LEU A 205 6.09 0.24 -25.81
N PRO A 206 7.44 0.20 -25.90
CA PRO A 206 8.26 -0.23 -24.77
C PRO A 206 8.24 0.76 -23.61
N LEU A 207 8.05 2.07 -23.86
CA LEU A 207 7.91 3.06 -22.79
C LEU A 207 6.71 2.76 -21.87
N VAL A 208 5.55 2.42 -22.45
CA VAL A 208 4.36 2.04 -21.67
C VAL A 208 4.64 0.81 -20.82
N GLN A 209 5.35 -0.19 -21.33
CA GLN A 209 5.72 -1.38 -20.55
C GLN A 209 6.58 -1.04 -19.34
N PHE A 210 7.64 -0.23 -19.53
CA PHE A 210 8.50 0.18 -18.42
C PHE A 210 7.75 1.05 -17.41
N ALA A 211 6.90 1.96 -17.89
CA ALA A 211 6.09 2.81 -17.02
C ALA A 211 5.13 1.97 -16.16
N LYS A 212 4.48 0.96 -16.74
CA LYS A 212 3.62 0.02 -16.02
C LYS A 212 4.39 -0.79 -14.98
N ALA A 213 5.58 -1.27 -15.32
CA ALA A 213 6.45 -1.97 -14.38
C ALA A 213 6.89 -1.10 -13.19
N LEU A 214 6.93 0.22 -13.38
CA LEU A 214 7.21 1.21 -12.33
C LEU A 214 5.93 1.78 -11.68
N ASP A 215 4.76 1.16 -11.91
CA ASP A 215 3.45 1.51 -11.36
C ASP A 215 2.92 2.91 -11.76
N PHE A 216 3.35 3.45 -12.90
CA PHE A 216 2.76 4.67 -13.46
C PHE A 216 1.37 4.41 -14.06
N GLN A 217 0.47 5.37 -13.87
CA GLN A 217 -0.74 5.48 -14.69
C GLN A 217 -0.38 6.11 -16.04
N THR A 218 -0.48 5.32 -17.11
CA THR A 218 -0.07 5.71 -18.46
C THR A 218 -1.22 6.30 -19.26
N VAL A 219 -1.01 7.52 -19.76
CA VAL A 219 -1.96 8.22 -20.63
C VAL A 219 -1.29 8.47 -21.97
N VAL A 220 -1.73 7.79 -23.02
CA VAL A 220 -1.18 7.96 -24.38
C VAL A 220 -2.11 8.84 -25.21
N ILE A 221 -1.55 9.84 -25.88
CA ILE A 221 -2.29 10.75 -26.76
C ILE A 221 -1.62 10.79 -28.13
N ASP A 222 -2.34 10.44 -29.20
CA ASP A 222 -1.85 10.64 -30.57
C ASP A 222 -2.97 11.16 -31.48
N PRO A 223 -2.75 12.25 -32.22
CA PRO A 223 -3.77 12.77 -33.13
C PRO A 223 -4.05 11.87 -34.34
N ARG A 224 -3.13 10.97 -34.67
CA ARG A 224 -3.25 10.06 -35.81
C ARG A 224 -3.98 8.80 -35.37
N LYS A 225 -5.24 8.66 -35.80
CA LYS A 225 -6.08 7.48 -35.50
C LYS A 225 -5.41 6.14 -35.79
N VAL A 226 -4.55 6.07 -36.81
CA VAL A 226 -3.80 4.85 -37.20
C VAL A 226 -2.83 4.39 -36.09
N PHE A 227 -2.26 5.34 -35.35
CA PHE A 227 -1.34 5.04 -34.26
C PHE A 227 -2.05 4.93 -32.90
N ALA A 228 -3.24 5.55 -32.78
CA ALA A 228 -4.03 5.58 -31.57
C ALA A 228 -4.90 4.33 -31.35
N THR A 229 -4.33 3.14 -31.57
CA THR A 229 -4.98 1.84 -31.39
C THR A 229 -4.32 1.08 -30.23
N GLN A 230 -5.13 0.46 -29.36
CA GLN A 230 -4.60 -0.23 -28.17
C GLN A 230 -3.94 -1.57 -28.52
N GLU A 231 -4.31 -2.17 -29.65
CA GLU A 231 -3.83 -3.48 -30.11
C GLU A 231 -2.32 -3.50 -30.41
N ARG A 232 -1.71 -2.32 -30.54
CA ARG A 232 -0.27 -2.18 -30.77
C ARG A 232 0.54 -2.36 -29.48
N PHE A 233 -0.10 -2.30 -28.32
CA PHE A 233 0.56 -2.38 -27.03
C PHE A 233 0.44 -3.79 -26.46
N ILE A 234 1.56 -4.38 -26.05
CA ILE A 234 1.56 -5.62 -25.27
C ILE A 234 0.91 -5.35 -23.91
N GLU A 235 1.38 -4.31 -23.22
CA GLU A 235 0.74 -3.76 -22.02
C GLU A 235 -0.09 -2.55 -22.38
N LYS A 236 -1.41 -2.62 -22.19
CA LYS A 236 -2.31 -1.54 -22.62
C LYS A 236 -2.10 -0.29 -21.76
N PRO A 237 -2.04 0.91 -22.36
CA PRO A 237 -2.06 2.13 -21.57
C PRO A 237 -3.39 2.25 -20.83
N ASP A 238 -3.38 2.88 -19.64
CA ASP A 238 -4.59 3.06 -18.83
C ASP A 238 -5.62 3.93 -19.56
N HIS A 239 -5.13 4.96 -20.26
CA HIS A 239 -5.94 5.85 -21.08
C HIS A 239 -5.30 6.02 -22.46
N HIS A 240 -6.11 5.99 -23.51
CA HIS A 240 -5.64 6.18 -24.87
C HIS A 240 -6.57 7.14 -25.62
N HIS A 241 -6.08 8.33 -25.92
CA HIS A 241 -6.85 9.36 -26.59
C HIS A 241 -6.37 9.53 -28.03
N ALA A 242 -7.23 9.14 -28.97
CA ALA A 242 -7.16 9.63 -30.34
C ALA A 242 -7.81 11.01 -30.38
N HIS A 243 -7.25 11.95 -31.14
CA HIS A 243 -7.91 13.21 -31.39
C HIS A 243 -9.29 12.94 -32.04
N GLN A 244 -10.39 13.12 -31.29
CA GLN A 244 -11.70 13.40 -31.89
C GLN A 244 -11.51 14.68 -32.68
N ALA A 245 -11.51 14.59 -34.01
CA ALA A 245 -11.17 15.68 -34.92
C ALA A 245 -11.58 17.03 -34.30
N LEU A 246 -10.59 17.90 -34.02
CA LEU A 246 -10.84 19.31 -33.73
C LEU A 246 -11.83 19.74 -34.80
N ASP A 247 -13.04 20.11 -34.40
CA ASP A 247 -14.06 20.62 -35.31
C ASP A 247 -13.36 21.66 -36.21
N PRO A 248 -13.29 21.43 -37.54
CA PRO A 248 -12.62 22.34 -38.46
C PRO A 248 -13.13 23.78 -38.32
N SER A 249 -14.36 23.97 -37.80
CA SER A 249 -14.97 25.26 -37.54
C SER A 249 -14.32 26.07 -36.40
N ARG A 250 -13.53 25.43 -35.52
CA ARG A 250 -12.85 26.05 -34.36
C ARG A 250 -11.39 26.44 -34.60
N ARG A 251 -10.91 26.40 -35.85
CA ARG A 251 -9.62 27.03 -36.17
C ARG A 251 -9.79 28.55 -36.12
N LEU A 252 -9.28 29.16 -35.05
CA LEU A 252 -9.11 30.60 -34.93
C LEU A 252 -8.43 31.13 -36.21
N ARG A 253 -9.11 32.07 -36.87
CA ARG A 253 -8.52 32.91 -37.91
C ARG A 253 -7.55 33.89 -37.29
#